data_AF-A0A9P7HJ98-F1
#
_entry.id   AF-A0A9P7HJ98-F1
#
_cell.length_a   1.000
_cell.length_b   1.000
_cell.length_c   1.000
_cell.angle_alpha   90.00
_cell.angle_beta   90.00
_cell.angle_gamma   90.00
#
_symmetry.space_group_name_H-M   'P 1'
#
loop_
_entity.id
_entity.type
_entity.pdbx_description
1 polymer ?
#
loop_
_entity_poly.entity_id
_entity_poly.type
_entity_poly.pdbx_seq_one_letter_code
_entity_poly.pdbx_strand_id
1 'polypeptide(L)'
;MGYSEVLCHICGVSFNINRSRTDNEPRSAAWGYQTLAINPENSHGRWGCYYVKTDGAQDPGAASLEPVKYIPPKMNPEDSSDDGWTSDTPDDEWEHIAGPKCEYNGAYNGNHVSAEAMKGCQTSQCLVRKGDDWQPEANDQDFETSGNFFLSGLSDDMPSRDMGWPSVSPARHGMDDVRAENIIWDAEDADEYCMPFHPACFEVFKRASLYRYGTVDVECLMQWWRLEPEYEDFHGFPRHPAVKQAAEQWWSHERGGEFLAANPCFVPGLDDLLQSTQSVEHPLGNESSHSRTTVSTEPAPSDPFSKLPSEMIREILVHLSFKDLANLRLASRVFLHLPNSVLYELTVRDTPWLYEAWSSLPISFWATTTQAEIEREESIDTTPQPVRLLGKGETDWLRLQVEVSKNWKTLLGLQNRRRIWDDCQEILNRVDEYRKEGKI
;
A
#
# COMPACT_ATOMS: atom_id res chain seq x y z
N MET A 1 -3.42 31.54 -6.71
CA MET A 1 -3.98 30.40 -5.98
C MET A 1 -2.85 29.41 -5.81
N GLY A 2 -2.64 28.90 -4.61
CA GLY A 2 -1.54 27.97 -4.31
C GLY A 2 -2.09 26.56 -4.29
N TYR A 3 -1.43 25.64 -4.98
CA TYR A 3 -1.78 24.22 -5.02
C TYR A 3 -1.84 23.61 -3.62
N SER A 4 -2.86 22.77 -3.35
CA SER A 4 -3.06 22.07 -2.08
C SER A 4 -3.71 20.71 -2.33
N GLU A 5 -3.07 19.65 -1.85
CA GLU A 5 -3.53 18.27 -2.08
C GLU A 5 -4.60 17.83 -1.06
N VAL A 6 -5.54 17.02 -1.54
CA VAL A 6 -6.31 16.08 -0.73
C VAL A 6 -5.55 14.76 -0.73
N LEU A 7 -5.28 14.20 0.45
CA LEU A 7 -4.52 12.97 0.62
C LEU A 7 -5.43 11.83 1.07
N CYS A 8 -4.94 10.58 0.99
CA CYS A 8 -5.63 9.46 1.61
C CYS A 8 -5.68 9.65 3.13
N HIS A 9 -6.87 9.72 3.72
CA HIS A 9 -7.05 9.96 5.14
C HIS A 9 -6.55 8.78 6.00
N ILE A 10 -6.59 7.55 5.46
CA ILE A 10 -6.09 6.35 6.15
C ILE A 10 -4.57 6.30 6.19
N CYS A 11 -3.84 6.71 5.14
CA CYS A 11 -2.40 6.45 5.03
C CYS A 11 -1.52 7.70 4.81
N GLY A 12 -2.13 8.87 4.58
CA GLY A 12 -1.43 10.15 4.37
C GLY A 12 -0.66 10.26 3.05
N VAL A 13 -0.82 9.30 2.13
CA VAL A 13 -0.17 9.34 0.81
C VAL A 13 -1.08 10.05 -0.19
N SER A 14 -0.47 10.84 -1.08
CA SER A 14 -1.16 11.55 -2.16
C SER A 14 -1.79 10.60 -3.16
N PHE A 15 -2.87 11.05 -3.81
CA PHE A 15 -3.44 10.40 -4.99
C PHE A 15 -2.74 10.87 -6.29
N ASN A 16 -2.02 11.99 -6.24
CA ASN A 16 -1.35 12.59 -7.39
C ASN A 16 0.08 12.04 -7.57
N ILE A 17 0.21 10.71 -7.47
CA ILE A 17 1.48 10.00 -7.60
C ILE A 17 1.86 9.86 -9.07
N ASN A 18 3.08 10.26 -9.40
CA ASN A 18 3.65 10.18 -10.74
C ASN A 18 4.63 9.00 -10.84
N ARG A 19 4.75 8.41 -12.03
CA ARG A 19 5.74 7.38 -12.33
C ARG A 19 6.41 7.61 -13.68
N SER A 20 7.74 7.65 -13.69
CA SER A 20 8.53 7.59 -14.92
C SER A 20 8.81 6.14 -15.29
N ARG A 21 8.54 5.76 -16.54
CA ARG A 21 8.81 4.41 -17.04
C ARG A 21 10.28 4.16 -17.35
N THR A 22 10.64 2.88 -17.47
CA THR A 22 11.92 2.46 -18.04
C THR A 22 11.90 2.49 -19.57
N ASP A 23 13.06 2.32 -20.19
CA ASP A 23 13.24 2.23 -21.64
C ASP A 23 12.53 1.03 -22.27
N ASN A 24 12.36 -0.05 -21.50
CA ASN A 24 11.76 -1.31 -21.93
C ASN A 24 10.24 -1.38 -21.67
N GLU A 25 9.67 -0.40 -20.99
CA GLU A 25 8.25 -0.33 -20.68
C GLU A 25 7.47 0.49 -21.72
N PRO A 26 6.21 0.15 -22.01
CA PRO A 26 5.35 0.95 -22.89
C PRO A 26 5.00 2.30 -22.26
N ARG A 27 4.54 3.28 -23.06
CA ARG A 27 4.12 4.60 -22.56
C ARG A 27 3.06 4.53 -21.47
N SER A 28 2.16 3.55 -21.54
CA SER A 28 1.12 3.31 -20.53
C SER A 28 1.65 2.94 -19.14
N ALA A 29 2.94 2.63 -19.00
CA ALA A 29 3.59 2.42 -17.71
C ALA A 29 4.08 3.73 -17.06
N ALA A 30 3.93 4.88 -17.73
CA ALA A 30 4.22 6.19 -17.16
C ALA A 30 2.93 7.02 -17.05
N TRP A 31 2.82 7.78 -15.97
CA TRP A 31 1.67 8.64 -15.69
C TRP A 31 2.07 9.81 -14.81
N GLY A 32 1.23 10.85 -14.81
CA GLY A 32 1.45 12.07 -14.04
C GLY A 32 2.02 13.24 -14.85
N TYR A 33 1.60 14.46 -14.53
CA TYR A 33 1.96 15.68 -15.26
C TYR A 33 3.46 16.00 -15.19
N GLN A 34 4.11 15.73 -14.05
CA GLN A 34 5.55 15.99 -13.86
C GLN A 34 6.47 14.99 -14.57
N THR A 35 5.91 13.98 -15.27
CA THR A 35 6.68 13.12 -16.18
C THR A 35 6.91 13.75 -17.56
N LEU A 36 6.14 14.81 -17.88
CA LEU A 36 6.16 15.53 -19.14
C LEU A 36 7.03 16.80 -19.03
N ALA A 37 6.99 17.48 -17.88
CA ALA A 37 7.58 18.81 -17.72
C ALA A 37 8.97 18.79 -17.06
N ILE A 38 9.97 18.17 -17.70
CA ILE A 38 11.37 18.47 -17.37
C ILE A 38 12.03 19.06 -18.59
N ASN A 39 12.45 20.34 -18.50
CA ASN A 39 13.30 20.93 -19.52
C ASN A 39 14.51 19.99 -19.73
N PRO A 40 14.70 19.45 -20.94
CA PRO A 40 15.81 18.55 -21.24
C PRO A 40 17.16 19.14 -20.82
N GLU A 41 17.30 20.47 -20.83
CA GLU A 41 18.51 21.18 -20.41
C GLU A 41 18.79 21.09 -18.90
N ASN A 42 17.75 20.98 -18.06
CA ASN A 42 17.84 20.88 -16.60
C ASN A 42 18.15 19.46 -16.10
N SER A 43 18.03 18.49 -16.99
CA SER A 43 18.15 17.07 -16.69
C SER A 43 19.28 16.52 -17.50
N HIS A 44 20.48 16.89 -17.06
CA HIS A 44 21.73 16.37 -17.59
C HIS A 44 21.56 14.88 -17.89
N GLY A 45 22.00 14.38 -19.06
CA GLY A 45 22.10 12.94 -19.36
C GLY A 45 23.00 12.13 -18.40
N ARG A 46 23.24 12.65 -17.18
CA ARG A 46 23.60 11.91 -15.98
C ARG A 46 22.66 10.74 -15.79
N TRP A 47 23.22 9.68 -15.21
CA TRP A 47 22.46 8.52 -14.72
C TRP A 47 21.76 7.66 -15.79
N GLY A 48 21.92 7.98 -17.08
CA GLY A 48 21.34 7.23 -18.19
C GLY A 48 19.93 7.67 -18.59
N CYS A 49 19.47 8.85 -18.14
CA CYS A 49 18.18 9.40 -18.55
C CYS A 49 18.21 9.91 -20.00
N TYR A 50 17.07 9.86 -20.68
CA TYR A 50 16.88 10.46 -22.00
C TYR A 50 15.41 10.86 -22.21
N TYR A 51 15.17 11.66 -23.25
CA TYR A 51 13.85 12.18 -23.58
C TYR A 51 13.33 11.59 -24.88
N VAL A 52 12.03 11.38 -24.96
CA VAL A 52 11.34 10.99 -26.20
C VAL A 52 10.24 11.98 -26.51
N LYS A 53 10.08 12.34 -27.78
CA LYS A 53 9.05 13.29 -28.19
C LYS A 53 7.67 12.65 -28.07
N THR A 54 6.73 13.33 -27.43
CA THR A 54 5.31 12.95 -27.40
C THR A 54 4.68 13.42 -28.71
N ASP A 55 4.78 12.62 -29.76
CA ASP A 55 4.04 12.88 -30.99
C ASP A 55 2.54 12.76 -30.66
N GLY A 56 1.85 13.90 -30.52
CA GLY A 56 0.41 13.94 -30.31
C GLY A 56 -0.29 13.06 -31.36
N ALA A 57 -0.96 12.00 -30.89
CA ALA A 57 -1.63 10.98 -31.68
C ALA A 57 -0.72 10.16 -32.63
N GLN A 58 -0.21 9.02 -32.14
CA GLN A 58 0.10 7.91 -33.05
C GLN A 58 -1.22 7.31 -33.55
N ASP A 59 -1.55 7.58 -34.81
CA ASP A 59 -2.62 6.96 -35.58
C ASP A 59 -2.45 5.42 -35.53
N PRO A 60 -3.49 4.63 -35.20
CA PRO A 60 -3.41 3.18 -35.11
C PRO A 60 -3.25 2.57 -36.51
N GLY A 61 -2.03 2.58 -37.04
CA GLY A 61 -1.73 2.05 -38.37
C GLY A 61 -0.42 2.52 -39.00
N ALA A 62 0.26 3.52 -38.43
CA ALA A 62 1.56 3.95 -38.95
C ALA A 62 2.70 3.06 -38.41
N ALA A 63 3.55 2.57 -39.31
CA ALA A 63 4.70 1.74 -38.96
C ALA A 63 5.62 2.45 -37.94
N SER A 64 5.88 1.77 -36.83
CA SER A 64 6.79 2.16 -35.73
C SER A 64 8.15 2.66 -36.25
N LEU A 65 8.29 3.97 -36.40
CA LEU A 65 9.60 4.62 -36.36
C LEU A 65 10.01 4.69 -34.89
N GLU A 66 11.25 4.29 -34.56
CA GLU A 66 11.77 4.44 -33.21
C GLU A 66 11.62 5.92 -32.78
N PRO A 67 11.06 6.20 -31.59
CA PRO A 67 10.86 7.57 -31.13
C PRO A 67 12.21 8.29 -31.09
N VAL A 68 12.23 9.55 -31.55
CA VAL A 68 13.46 10.35 -31.58
C VAL A 68 13.97 10.52 -30.15
N LYS A 69 15.06 9.82 -29.83
CA LYS A 69 15.73 9.92 -28.54
C LYS A 69 16.54 11.20 -28.49
N TYR A 70 16.14 12.12 -27.65
CA TYR A 70 16.93 13.29 -27.31
C TYR A 70 17.74 13.01 -26.05
N ILE A 71 19.06 13.06 -26.17
CA ILE A 71 19.98 12.97 -25.03
C ILE A 71 20.47 14.41 -24.77
N PRO A 72 20.14 15.01 -23.62
CA PRO A 72 20.58 16.35 -23.31
C PRO A 72 22.11 16.46 -23.34
N PRO A 73 22.68 17.52 -23.92
CA PRO A 73 24.12 17.76 -23.87
C PRO A 73 24.59 17.86 -22.41
N LYS A 74 25.77 17.28 -22.11
CA LYS A 74 26.39 17.42 -20.79
C LYS A 74 26.88 18.86 -20.60
N MET A 75 26.11 19.73 -19.94
CA MET A 75 26.62 21.00 -19.43
C MET A 75 27.40 20.81 -18.12
N ASN A 76 28.38 21.67 -17.86
CA ASN A 76 29.17 21.62 -16.63
C ASN A 76 28.32 22.08 -15.43
N PRO A 77 28.50 21.52 -14.23
CA PRO A 77 27.75 21.90 -13.03
C PRO A 77 27.89 23.38 -12.63
N GLU A 78 28.91 24.07 -13.13
CA GLU A 78 29.18 25.48 -12.85
C GLU A 78 28.32 26.43 -13.73
N ASP A 79 27.67 25.90 -14.76
CA ASP A 79 26.81 26.67 -15.68
C ASP A 79 25.31 26.58 -15.34
N SER A 80 24.91 25.83 -14.30
CA SER A 80 23.51 25.77 -13.86
C SER A 80 23.17 27.01 -13.03
N SER A 81 22.35 27.92 -13.55
CA SER A 81 21.72 28.93 -12.71
C SER A 81 20.64 28.27 -11.85
N ASP A 82 20.57 28.69 -10.58
CA ASP A 82 19.76 28.12 -9.49
C ASP A 82 18.24 28.39 -9.63
N ASP A 83 17.84 29.00 -10.74
CA ASP A 83 16.51 29.55 -10.99
C ASP A 83 15.91 29.08 -12.33
N GLY A 84 16.31 27.90 -12.81
CA GLY A 84 16.07 27.30 -14.13
C GLY A 84 14.63 27.09 -14.65
N TRP A 85 13.74 28.07 -14.46
CA TRP A 85 12.50 28.24 -15.22
C TRP A 85 12.76 29.16 -16.41
N THR A 86 13.24 28.62 -17.53
CA THR A 86 13.23 29.34 -18.80
C THR A 86 11.94 29.00 -19.55
N SER A 87 11.10 30.02 -19.75
CA SER A 87 9.72 29.96 -20.24
C SER A 87 9.51 29.54 -21.71
N ASP A 88 10.54 29.05 -22.39
CA ASP A 88 10.59 29.10 -23.86
C ASP A 88 10.65 27.73 -24.57
N THR A 89 10.66 26.61 -23.83
CA THR A 89 10.41 25.27 -24.40
C THR A 89 8.99 24.82 -24.03
N PRO A 90 8.14 24.40 -24.98
CA PRO A 90 6.84 23.84 -24.66
C PRO A 90 7.03 22.56 -23.81
N ASP A 91 6.65 22.64 -22.53
CA ASP A 91 6.79 21.57 -21.53
C ASP A 91 5.99 20.29 -21.87
N ASP A 92 5.16 20.34 -22.92
CA ASP A 92 4.20 19.30 -23.29
C ASP A 92 4.73 18.32 -24.37
N GLU A 93 5.92 18.57 -24.93
CA GLU A 93 6.45 17.83 -26.10
C GLU A 93 7.40 16.67 -25.76
N TRP A 94 7.87 16.53 -24.52
CA TRP A 94 8.90 15.56 -24.16
C TRP A 94 8.50 14.69 -22.98
N GLU A 95 8.75 13.39 -23.07
CA GLU A 95 8.62 12.46 -21.95
C GLU A 95 10.01 12.13 -21.40
N HIS A 96 10.17 12.23 -20.08
CA HIS A 96 11.37 11.79 -19.38
C HIS A 96 11.40 10.27 -19.18
N ILE A 97 12.44 9.61 -19.71
CA ILE A 97 12.75 8.20 -19.47
C ILE A 97 13.86 8.11 -18.43
N ALA A 98 13.52 7.58 -17.25
CA ALA A 98 14.41 7.55 -16.12
C ALA A 98 15.48 6.45 -16.26
N GLY A 99 16.75 6.84 -16.15
CA GLY A 99 17.84 5.88 -15.99
C GLY A 99 17.86 5.23 -14.60
N PRO A 100 18.56 4.09 -14.40
CA PRO A 100 18.56 3.35 -13.13
C PRO A 100 19.13 4.11 -11.92
N LYS A 101 19.82 5.23 -12.14
CA LYS A 101 20.35 6.08 -11.08
C LYS A 101 19.72 7.48 -11.07
N CYS A 102 18.60 7.66 -11.76
CA CYS A 102 17.91 8.94 -11.78
C CYS A 102 17.49 9.33 -10.36
N GLU A 103 17.76 10.58 -10.00
CA GLU A 103 17.47 11.19 -8.69
C GLU A 103 16.38 12.27 -8.79
N TYR A 104 15.73 12.39 -9.96
CA TYR A 104 14.56 13.25 -10.11
C TYR A 104 13.43 12.78 -9.20
N ASN A 105 12.86 13.69 -8.41
CA ASN A 105 11.84 13.41 -7.41
C ASN A 105 10.43 13.89 -7.82
N GLY A 106 10.22 14.31 -9.08
CA GLY A 106 8.86 14.58 -9.60
C GLY A 106 8.09 13.34 -10.02
N ALA A 107 8.72 12.16 -10.04
CA ALA A 107 8.06 10.88 -10.29
C ALA A 107 8.86 9.71 -9.72
N TYR A 108 8.18 8.66 -9.28
CA TYR A 108 8.88 7.44 -8.88
C TYR A 108 9.53 6.77 -10.11
N ASN A 109 10.75 6.30 -9.92
CA ASN A 109 11.55 5.71 -10.98
C ASN A 109 11.12 4.26 -11.25
N GLY A 110 10.68 3.97 -12.47
CA GLY A 110 10.23 2.65 -12.88
C GLY A 110 11.27 1.52 -12.74
N ASN A 111 12.56 1.86 -12.66
CA ASN A 111 13.63 0.89 -12.38
C ASN A 111 13.61 0.36 -10.93
N HIS A 112 12.94 1.07 -10.01
CA HIS A 112 12.86 0.71 -8.59
C HIS A 112 11.47 0.20 -8.18
N VAL A 113 10.44 0.50 -8.98
CA VAL A 113 9.07 0.05 -8.74
C VAL A 113 8.34 -0.17 -10.06
N SER A 114 7.75 -1.35 -10.26
CA SER A 114 7.02 -1.68 -11.49
C SER A 114 5.66 -0.97 -11.55
N ALA A 115 5.13 -0.79 -12.76
CA ALA A 115 3.78 -0.24 -12.93
C ALA A 115 2.73 -1.13 -12.25
N GLU A 116 2.88 -2.45 -12.36
CA GLU A 116 2.04 -3.44 -11.67
C GLU A 116 2.06 -3.26 -10.15
N ALA A 117 3.23 -3.04 -9.56
CA ALA A 117 3.36 -2.81 -8.12
C ALA A 117 2.65 -1.54 -7.66
N MET A 118 2.42 -0.55 -8.53
CA MET A 118 1.76 0.71 -8.22
C MET A 118 0.28 0.75 -8.67
N LYS A 119 -0.30 -0.38 -9.10
CA LYS A 119 -1.70 -0.42 -9.54
C LYS A 119 -2.63 0.19 -8.48
N GLY A 120 -3.46 1.15 -8.88
CA GLY A 120 -4.43 1.82 -8.00
C GLY A 120 -3.85 2.83 -7.01
N CYS A 121 -2.58 3.23 -7.15
CA CYS A 121 -1.96 4.23 -6.26
C CYS A 121 -2.50 5.66 -6.46
N GLN A 122 -3.17 5.94 -7.58
CA GLN A 122 -3.88 7.20 -7.82
C GLN A 122 -5.38 7.10 -7.56
N THR A 123 -5.89 5.87 -7.42
CA THR A 123 -7.31 5.60 -7.29
C THR A 123 -7.78 5.97 -5.89
N SER A 124 -8.72 6.90 -5.83
CA SER A 124 -9.40 7.35 -4.63
C SER A 124 -10.84 6.81 -4.58
N GLN A 125 -11.33 6.66 -3.37
CA GLN A 125 -12.72 6.39 -3.04
C GLN A 125 -13.02 7.13 -1.73
N CYS A 126 -14.28 7.48 -1.51
CA CYS A 126 -14.70 8.15 -0.30
C CYS A 126 -15.74 7.34 0.48
N LEU A 127 -15.76 7.51 1.79
CA LEU A 127 -16.89 7.14 2.64
C LEU A 127 -17.82 8.34 2.72
N VAL A 128 -19.08 8.11 2.35
CA VAL A 128 -20.10 9.14 2.22
C VAL A 128 -21.24 8.88 3.20
N ARG A 129 -21.72 9.93 3.85
CA ARG A 129 -22.89 9.85 4.72
C ARG A 129 -24.15 9.62 3.88
N LYS A 130 -25.01 8.72 4.34
CA LYS A 130 -26.31 8.49 3.71
C LYS A 130 -27.24 9.68 3.90
N GLY A 131 -27.92 10.07 2.82
CA GLY A 131 -29.08 10.96 2.88
C GLY A 131 -30.33 10.25 3.41
N ASP A 132 -31.36 11.03 3.74
CA ASP A 132 -32.64 10.51 4.24
C ASP A 132 -33.41 9.67 3.20
N ASP A 133 -33.10 9.87 1.91
CA ASP A 133 -33.70 9.19 0.77
C ASP A 133 -32.90 7.98 0.27
N TRP A 134 -31.80 7.64 0.96
CA TRP A 134 -30.93 6.53 0.59
C TRP A 134 -31.69 5.19 0.47
N GLN A 135 -31.43 4.44 -0.60
CA GLN A 135 -31.98 3.12 -0.85
C GLN A 135 -30.87 2.13 -1.19
N PRO A 136 -30.93 0.88 -0.73
CA PRO A 136 -29.91 -0.11 -1.07
C PRO A 136 -29.78 -0.36 -2.57
N GLU A 137 -28.56 -0.40 -3.07
CA GLU A 137 -28.18 -0.81 -4.42
C GLU A 137 -27.59 -2.25 -4.40
N ALA A 138 -27.63 -2.93 -5.54
CA ALA A 138 -27.22 -4.34 -5.63
C ALA A 138 -25.72 -4.59 -5.37
N ASN A 139 -24.90 -3.56 -5.51
CA ASN A 139 -23.45 -3.58 -5.30
C ASN A 139 -23.02 -3.04 -3.92
N ASP A 140 -23.98 -2.75 -3.02
CA ASP A 140 -23.70 -2.37 -1.64
C ASP A 140 -23.11 -3.55 -0.84
N GLN A 141 -22.08 -3.27 -0.04
CA GLN A 141 -21.54 -4.21 0.94
C GLN A 141 -22.42 -4.29 2.19
N ASP A 142 -22.27 -5.35 2.98
CA ASP A 142 -23.06 -5.61 4.19
C ASP A 142 -23.04 -4.43 5.19
N PHE A 143 -21.89 -3.77 5.35
CA PHE A 143 -21.76 -2.60 6.23
C PHE A 143 -22.48 -1.37 5.65
N GLU A 144 -22.56 -1.25 4.33
CA GLU A 144 -23.27 -0.15 3.67
C GLU A 144 -24.77 -0.30 3.85
N THR A 145 -25.32 -1.52 3.97
CA THR A 145 -26.75 -1.70 4.24
C THR A 145 -27.12 -1.40 5.70
N SER A 146 -26.25 -1.75 6.64
CA SER A 146 -26.53 -1.69 8.09
C SER A 146 -26.05 -0.41 8.79
N GLY A 147 -25.07 0.30 8.21
CA GLY A 147 -24.46 1.50 8.80
C GLY A 147 -25.03 2.82 8.26
N ASN A 148 -24.40 3.93 8.65
CA ASN A 148 -24.79 5.29 8.23
C ASN A 148 -24.05 5.80 6.99
N PHE A 149 -23.14 4.99 6.45
CA PHE A 149 -22.22 5.38 5.38
C PHE A 149 -22.21 4.36 4.26
N PHE A 150 -21.87 4.83 3.06
CA PHE A 150 -21.65 4.00 1.88
C PHE A 150 -20.38 4.46 1.14
N LEU A 151 -19.87 3.66 0.21
CA LEU A 151 -18.69 4.00 -0.58
C LEU A 151 -19.08 4.81 -1.82
N SER A 152 -18.30 5.81 -2.21
CA SER A 152 -18.45 6.41 -3.53
C SER A 152 -18.04 5.43 -4.65
N GLY A 153 -18.26 5.83 -5.90
CA GLY A 153 -17.49 5.28 -7.03
C GLY A 153 -15.99 5.58 -6.89
N LEU A 154 -15.19 5.19 -7.88
CA LEU A 154 -13.75 5.42 -7.92
C LEU A 154 -13.42 6.70 -8.69
N SER A 155 -12.36 7.41 -8.26
CA SER A 155 -11.73 8.46 -9.06
C SER A 155 -10.24 8.19 -9.22
N ASP A 156 -9.71 8.24 -10.45
CA ASP A 156 -8.27 8.16 -10.73
C ASP A 156 -7.61 9.56 -10.81
N ASP A 157 -8.38 10.64 -10.65
CA ASP A 157 -7.91 12.02 -10.65
C ASP A 157 -8.42 12.75 -9.40
N MET A 158 -7.50 13.20 -8.54
CA MET A 158 -7.82 14.00 -7.36
C MET A 158 -7.47 15.46 -7.62
N PRO A 159 -8.47 16.33 -7.83
CA PRO A 159 -8.22 17.75 -8.03
C PRO A 159 -7.50 18.38 -6.84
N SER A 160 -6.78 19.47 -7.11
CA SER A 160 -6.34 20.37 -6.04
C SER A 160 -7.56 20.91 -5.31
N ARG A 161 -7.43 21.10 -3.99
CA ARG A 161 -8.50 21.54 -3.08
C ARG A 161 -9.22 22.82 -3.54
N ASP A 162 -8.50 23.69 -4.24
CA ASP A 162 -8.96 24.98 -4.75
C ASP A 162 -9.56 24.93 -6.17
N MET A 163 -9.54 23.76 -6.82
CA MET A 163 -9.99 23.59 -8.21
C MET A 163 -11.35 22.90 -8.33
N GLY A 164 -11.70 21.98 -7.43
CA GLY A 164 -12.97 21.28 -7.47
C GLY A 164 -12.97 19.95 -6.73
N TRP A 165 -13.98 19.13 -7.01
CA TRP A 165 -14.20 17.83 -6.40
C TRP A 165 -13.91 16.70 -7.39
N PRO A 166 -13.41 15.54 -6.94
CA PRO A 166 -13.24 14.39 -7.81
C PRO A 166 -14.58 13.89 -8.35
N SER A 167 -14.66 13.71 -9.67
CA SER A 167 -15.73 12.94 -10.31
C SER A 167 -15.52 11.46 -10.07
N VAL A 168 -16.58 10.69 -9.85
CA VAL A 168 -16.50 9.27 -9.53
C VAL A 168 -17.23 8.39 -10.55
N SER A 169 -16.66 7.22 -10.84
CA SER A 169 -17.27 6.20 -11.70
C SER A 169 -17.19 4.81 -11.06
N PRO A 170 -18.28 4.03 -11.07
CA PRO A 170 -19.63 4.43 -11.47
C PRO A 170 -20.22 5.41 -10.44
N ALA A 171 -21.14 6.26 -10.88
CA ALA A 171 -21.99 7.01 -9.96
C ALA A 171 -22.79 6.03 -9.09
N ARG A 172 -22.89 6.30 -7.79
CA ARG A 172 -23.62 5.46 -6.82
C ARG A 172 -24.57 6.30 -6.01
N HIS A 173 -25.76 5.78 -5.76
CA HIS A 173 -26.80 6.47 -4.98
C HIS A 173 -27.10 7.88 -5.50
N GLY A 174 -27.00 8.07 -6.83
CA GLY A 174 -27.24 9.34 -7.51
C GLY A 174 -26.08 10.35 -7.45
N MET A 175 -24.89 9.98 -6.95
CA MET A 175 -23.74 10.87 -6.87
C MET A 175 -22.67 10.51 -7.90
N ASP A 176 -22.32 11.47 -8.75
CA ASP A 176 -21.26 11.41 -9.76
C ASP A 176 -20.04 12.27 -9.41
N ASP A 177 -20.12 13.09 -8.36
CA ASP A 177 -19.00 13.76 -7.70
C ASP A 177 -19.08 13.59 -6.18
N VAL A 178 -17.95 13.75 -5.49
CA VAL A 178 -17.89 13.67 -4.02
C VAL A 178 -17.01 14.76 -3.43
N ARG A 179 -17.50 15.43 -2.37
CA ARG A 179 -16.76 16.50 -1.67
C ARG A 179 -15.65 15.92 -0.78
N ALA A 180 -14.64 15.34 -1.43
CA ALA A 180 -13.51 14.65 -0.83
C ALA A 180 -12.63 15.63 -0.01
N GLU A 181 -12.41 15.32 1.26
CA GLU A 181 -11.74 16.25 2.16
C GLU A 181 -11.09 15.55 3.36
N ASN A 182 -9.93 16.04 3.80
CA ASN A 182 -9.26 15.61 5.03
C ASN A 182 -9.71 16.41 6.26
N ILE A 183 -10.07 17.69 6.08
CA ILE A 183 -10.35 18.69 7.12
C ILE A 183 -11.76 19.25 6.99
N ILE A 184 -12.55 19.26 8.06
CA ILE A 184 -13.90 19.86 8.02
C ILE A 184 -13.79 21.36 8.27
N TRP A 185 -13.81 22.15 7.19
CA TRP A 185 -13.65 23.62 7.25
C TRP A 185 -14.87 24.35 7.81
N ASP A 186 -16.07 23.84 7.52
CA ASP A 186 -17.33 24.38 8.00
C ASP A 186 -18.15 23.28 8.67
N ALA A 187 -18.55 23.53 9.91
CA ALA A 187 -19.36 22.60 10.69
C ALA A 187 -20.79 22.47 10.14
N GLU A 188 -21.30 23.48 9.44
CA GLU A 188 -22.62 23.41 8.78
C GLU A 188 -22.61 22.43 7.60
N ASP A 189 -21.46 22.30 6.92
CA ASP A 189 -21.25 21.42 5.76
C ASP A 189 -20.65 20.05 6.15
N ALA A 190 -20.50 19.76 7.45
CA ALA A 190 -19.83 18.54 7.94
C ALA A 190 -20.43 17.23 7.38
N ASP A 191 -21.70 17.27 7.00
CA ASP A 191 -22.42 16.14 6.42
C ASP A 191 -22.28 15.99 4.91
N GLU A 192 -21.81 17.03 4.22
CA GLU A 192 -21.50 17.00 2.80
C GLU A 192 -20.08 16.47 2.52
N TYR A 193 -19.16 16.68 3.46
CA TYR A 193 -17.78 16.21 3.31
C TYR A 193 -17.68 14.69 3.35
N CYS A 194 -16.87 14.15 2.44
CA CYS A 194 -16.66 12.72 2.26
C CYS A 194 -15.19 12.38 2.57
N MET A 195 -14.95 11.33 3.37
CA MET A 195 -13.59 10.98 3.80
C MET A 195 -12.85 10.21 2.70
N PRO A 196 -11.75 10.74 2.12
CA PRO A 196 -11.07 10.12 1.00
C PRO A 196 -10.03 9.08 1.44
N PHE A 197 -9.90 7.99 0.69
CA PHE A 197 -8.86 6.98 0.89
C PHE A 197 -8.58 6.19 -0.38
N HIS A 198 -7.44 5.50 -0.42
CA HIS A 198 -7.21 4.46 -1.43
C HIS A 198 -8.07 3.23 -1.09
N PRO A 199 -8.80 2.62 -2.04
CA PRO A 199 -9.54 1.38 -1.80
C PRO A 199 -8.67 0.28 -1.17
N ALA A 200 -7.41 0.13 -1.60
CA ALA A 200 -6.47 -0.83 -1.02
C ALA A 200 -6.08 -0.51 0.44
N CYS A 201 -6.10 0.76 0.86
CA CYS A 201 -5.88 1.13 2.27
C CYS A 201 -7.10 0.75 3.13
N PHE A 202 -8.32 0.92 2.60
CA PHE A 202 -9.54 0.52 3.29
C PHE A 202 -9.59 -1.00 3.52
N GLU A 203 -9.07 -1.80 2.58
CA GLU A 203 -8.90 -3.24 2.77
C GLU A 203 -7.96 -3.61 3.94
N VAL A 204 -6.91 -2.83 4.15
CA VAL A 204 -6.03 -3.01 5.33
C VAL A 204 -6.77 -2.62 6.61
N PHE A 205 -7.51 -1.49 6.59
CA PHE A 205 -8.33 -1.07 7.73
C PHE A 205 -9.38 -2.13 8.11
N LYS A 206 -10.12 -2.69 7.15
CA LYS A 206 -11.10 -3.75 7.42
C LYS A 206 -10.48 -4.92 8.18
N ARG A 207 -9.25 -5.29 7.83
CA ARG A 207 -8.51 -6.37 8.51
C ARG A 207 -7.99 -5.94 9.87
N ALA A 208 -7.49 -4.72 10.03
CA ALA A 208 -7.11 -4.19 11.34
C ALA A 208 -8.30 -4.17 12.31
N SER A 209 -9.46 -3.68 11.86
CA SER A 209 -10.70 -3.71 12.63
C SER A 209 -11.13 -5.15 12.96
N LEU A 210 -11.13 -6.04 11.97
CA LEU A 210 -11.48 -7.45 12.18
C LEU A 210 -10.57 -8.12 13.21
N TYR A 211 -9.26 -7.83 13.16
CA TYR A 211 -8.30 -8.36 14.12
C TYR A 211 -8.52 -7.81 15.54
N ARG A 212 -8.83 -6.51 15.65
CA ARG A 212 -8.99 -5.81 16.94
C ARG A 212 -10.32 -6.11 17.63
N TYR A 213 -11.42 -6.10 16.87
CA TYR A 213 -12.79 -6.17 17.39
C TYR A 213 -13.54 -7.46 17.05
N GLY A 214 -12.97 -8.31 16.19
CA GLY A 214 -13.66 -9.49 15.67
C GLY A 214 -14.73 -9.17 14.62
N THR A 215 -14.89 -7.90 14.25
CA THR A 215 -15.81 -7.42 13.21
C THR A 215 -15.19 -6.25 12.43
N VAL A 216 -15.69 -6.01 11.23
CA VAL A 216 -15.34 -4.85 10.42
C VAL A 216 -16.23 -3.68 10.84
N ASP A 217 -15.67 -2.72 11.55
CA ASP A 217 -16.37 -1.56 12.10
C ASP A 217 -16.00 -0.32 11.30
N VAL A 218 -16.77 -0.05 10.25
CA VAL A 218 -16.55 1.11 9.37
C VAL A 218 -17.06 2.40 10.01
N GLU A 219 -18.08 2.31 10.86
CA GLU A 219 -18.67 3.45 11.55
C GLU A 219 -17.62 4.15 12.43
N CYS A 220 -16.79 3.38 13.15
CA CYS A 220 -15.78 3.95 14.02
C CYS A 220 -14.72 4.77 13.28
N LEU A 221 -14.44 4.44 12.01
CA LEU A 221 -13.50 5.18 11.17
C LEU A 221 -14.03 6.58 10.86
N MET A 222 -15.32 6.67 10.50
CA MET A 222 -15.96 7.96 10.22
C MET A 222 -16.15 8.79 11.49
N GLN A 223 -16.46 8.15 12.62
CA GLN A 223 -16.57 8.85 13.90
C GLN A 223 -15.23 9.41 14.36
N TRP A 224 -14.13 8.67 14.20
CA TRP A 224 -12.78 9.18 14.46
C TRP A 224 -12.47 10.40 13.59
N TRP A 225 -12.67 10.30 12.28
CA TRP A 225 -12.41 11.41 11.36
C TRP A 225 -13.20 12.68 11.73
N ARG A 226 -14.46 12.53 12.16
CA ARG A 226 -15.31 13.65 12.59
C ARG A 226 -14.95 14.23 13.96
N LEU A 227 -14.31 13.45 14.83
CA LEU A 227 -13.81 13.93 16.12
C LEU A 227 -12.44 14.60 16.02
N GLU A 228 -11.72 14.36 14.92
CA GLU A 228 -10.41 14.94 14.60
C GLU A 228 -10.45 15.70 13.25
N PRO A 229 -11.32 16.72 13.13
CA PRO A 229 -11.59 17.37 11.85
C PRO A 229 -10.57 18.44 11.47
N GLU A 230 -9.65 18.83 12.36
CA GLU A 230 -8.83 20.02 12.18
C GLU A 230 -7.55 19.75 11.36
N TYR A 231 -6.96 20.81 10.80
CA TYR A 231 -5.69 20.74 10.06
C TYR A 231 -4.58 20.12 10.93
N GLU A 232 -4.50 20.56 12.19
CA GLU A 232 -3.53 20.10 13.17
C GLU A 232 -3.70 18.62 13.51
N ASP A 233 -4.93 18.09 13.51
CA ASP A 233 -5.19 16.69 13.78
C ASP A 233 -4.65 15.82 12.64
N PHE A 234 -4.98 16.20 11.40
CA PHE A 234 -4.55 15.48 10.21
C PHE A 234 -3.02 15.49 10.04
N HIS A 235 -2.39 16.66 10.15
CA HIS A 235 -0.94 16.80 10.00
C HIS A 235 -0.15 16.37 11.26
N GLY A 236 -0.81 16.36 12.42
CA GLY A 236 -0.27 15.89 13.70
C GLY A 236 -0.26 14.37 13.85
N PHE A 237 -0.99 13.64 13.00
CA PHE A 237 -1.04 12.18 13.03
C PHE A 237 0.37 11.56 12.94
N PRO A 238 0.71 10.54 13.75
CA PRO A 238 2.06 9.99 13.86
C PRO A 238 2.44 9.07 12.68
N ARG A 239 2.36 9.60 11.46
CA ARG A 239 2.71 8.91 10.21
C ARG A 239 4.18 8.48 10.18
N HIS A 240 4.45 7.44 9.38
CA HIS A 240 5.81 7.02 9.04
C HIS A 240 6.66 8.19 8.50
N PRO A 241 7.96 8.32 8.89
CA PRO A 241 8.79 9.46 8.50
C PRO A 241 8.87 9.73 6.99
N ALA A 242 8.86 8.67 6.17
CA ALA A 242 8.88 8.81 4.71
C ALA A 242 7.64 9.54 4.15
N VAL A 243 6.46 9.42 4.79
CA VAL A 243 5.26 10.16 4.40
C VAL A 243 5.46 11.65 4.67
N LYS A 244 6.00 12.00 5.85
CA LYS A 244 6.25 13.39 6.23
C LYS A 244 7.31 14.06 5.35
N GLN A 245 8.29 13.30 4.87
CA GLN A 245 9.32 13.78 3.95
C GLN A 245 8.77 13.99 2.53
N ALA A 246 7.79 13.19 2.11
CA ALA A 246 7.19 13.31 0.79
C ALA A 246 6.07 14.38 0.74
N ALA A 247 5.38 14.63 1.85
CA ALA A 247 4.27 15.56 1.94
C ALA A 247 4.76 17.03 2.03
N GLU A 248 5.23 17.57 0.92
CA GLU A 248 5.55 19.00 0.76
C GLU A 248 4.35 19.76 0.16
N GLN A 249 4.59 20.87 -0.56
CA GLN A 249 3.53 21.52 -1.35
C GLN A 249 2.97 20.58 -2.42
N TRP A 250 3.84 19.76 -3.01
CA TRP A 250 3.52 18.67 -3.92
C TRP A 250 4.08 17.38 -3.32
N TRP A 251 3.52 16.23 -3.71
CA TRP A 251 4.12 14.96 -3.31
C TRP A 251 5.53 14.78 -3.91
N SER A 252 6.56 14.68 -3.04
CA SER A 252 7.93 14.39 -3.46
C SER A 252 8.17 12.88 -3.58
N HIS A 253 8.64 12.45 -4.74
CA HIS A 253 8.88 11.05 -5.09
C HIS A 253 10.30 10.62 -4.72
N GLU A 254 10.60 10.72 -3.43
CA GLU A 254 11.94 10.45 -2.91
C GLU A 254 12.41 9.01 -3.17
N ARG A 255 13.70 8.87 -3.50
CA ARG A 255 14.34 7.57 -3.70
C ARG A 255 14.33 6.75 -2.40
N GLY A 256 13.90 5.50 -2.47
CA GLY A 256 13.65 4.66 -1.30
C GLY A 256 12.25 4.82 -0.71
N GLY A 257 11.48 5.82 -1.17
CA GLY A 257 10.08 6.03 -0.82
C GLY A 257 9.09 5.28 -1.71
N GLU A 258 9.56 4.47 -2.68
CA GLU A 258 8.70 3.81 -3.67
C GLU A 258 7.65 2.89 -3.03
N PHE A 259 7.94 2.33 -1.85
CA PHE A 259 6.99 1.52 -1.11
C PHE A 259 5.74 2.30 -0.68
N LEU A 260 5.77 3.63 -0.57
CA LEU A 260 4.59 4.43 -0.19
C LEU A 260 3.46 4.30 -1.22
N ALA A 261 3.80 4.17 -2.50
CA ALA A 261 2.87 4.02 -3.60
C ALA A 261 2.67 2.56 -4.07
N ALA A 262 3.36 1.60 -3.45
CA ALA A 262 3.20 0.19 -3.80
C ALA A 262 1.87 -0.36 -3.24
N ASN A 263 1.10 -1.08 -4.05
CA ASN A 263 -0.20 -1.62 -3.69
C ASN A 263 -0.05 -2.60 -2.51
N PRO A 264 -0.74 -2.37 -1.38
CA PRO A 264 -0.62 -3.24 -0.21
C PRO A 264 -1.37 -4.56 -0.37
N CYS A 265 -2.39 -4.65 -1.23
CA CYS A 265 -3.20 -5.86 -1.41
C CYS A 265 -2.58 -6.81 -2.43
N PHE A 266 -2.08 -6.27 -3.54
CA PHE A 266 -1.51 -7.02 -4.66
C PHE A 266 0.00 -6.81 -4.71
N VAL A 267 0.74 -7.71 -4.05
CA VAL A 267 2.19 -7.58 -3.89
C VAL A 267 2.90 -8.52 -4.88
N PRO A 268 3.59 -7.98 -5.90
CA PRO A 268 4.32 -8.82 -6.86
C PRO A 268 5.33 -9.74 -6.16
N GLY A 269 5.32 -11.02 -6.53
CA GLY A 269 6.20 -12.05 -5.97
C GLY A 269 5.80 -12.59 -4.58
N LEU A 270 4.77 -12.03 -3.92
CA LEU A 270 4.31 -12.55 -2.62
C LEU A 270 3.68 -13.94 -2.77
N ASP A 271 2.82 -14.16 -3.77
CA ASP A 271 2.17 -15.46 -3.98
C ASP A 271 3.17 -16.60 -4.21
N ASP A 272 4.20 -16.36 -5.04
CA ASP A 272 5.27 -17.33 -5.29
C ASP A 272 6.05 -17.64 -4.00
N LEU A 273 6.34 -16.61 -3.20
CA LEU A 273 6.97 -16.76 -1.90
C LEU A 273 6.11 -17.60 -0.96
N LEU A 274 4.82 -17.29 -0.84
CA LEU A 274 3.88 -18.03 0.00
C LEU A 274 3.78 -19.49 -0.44
N GLN A 275 3.70 -19.75 -1.74
CA GLN A 275 3.65 -21.10 -2.30
C GLN A 275 4.93 -21.89 -2.00
N SER A 276 6.09 -21.24 -2.01
CA SER A 276 7.36 -21.88 -1.67
C SER A 276 7.45 -22.37 -0.20
N THR A 277 6.57 -21.84 0.67
CA THR A 277 6.54 -22.15 2.11
C THR A 277 5.52 -23.22 2.48
N GLN A 278 4.70 -23.64 1.53
CA GLN A 278 3.79 -24.77 1.71
C GLN A 278 4.62 -26.06 1.78
N SER A 279 4.40 -26.84 2.83
CA SER A 279 5.01 -28.15 2.98
C SER A 279 4.41 -29.07 1.91
N VAL A 280 5.16 -29.35 0.86
CA VAL A 280 4.88 -30.52 0.03
C VAL A 280 4.90 -31.70 0.99
N GLU A 281 3.83 -32.48 1.04
CA GLU A 281 3.77 -33.73 1.80
C GLU A 281 5.10 -34.47 1.62
N HIS A 282 5.94 -34.49 2.65
CA HIS A 282 6.91 -35.55 2.75
C HIS A 282 6.08 -36.77 3.17
N PRO A 283 5.86 -37.76 2.27
CA PRO A 283 5.21 -38.99 2.68
C PRO A 283 6.03 -39.53 3.84
N LEU A 284 5.36 -39.80 4.96
CA LEU A 284 5.86 -40.52 6.14
C LEU A 284 7.11 -41.35 5.82
N GLY A 285 8.28 -40.76 6.03
CA GLY A 285 9.47 -41.25 5.34
C GLY A 285 10.67 -40.35 5.53
N ASN A 286 11.02 -40.09 6.78
CA ASN A 286 12.39 -40.21 7.24
C ASN A 286 13.49 -39.59 6.36
N GLU A 287 13.37 -38.33 5.91
CA GLU A 287 14.53 -37.62 5.35
C GLU A 287 14.66 -36.23 5.94
N SER A 288 15.54 -36.18 6.95
CA SER A 288 16.40 -35.06 7.25
C SER A 288 16.82 -34.32 5.99
N SER A 289 16.53 -33.02 5.95
CA SER A 289 17.07 -32.19 4.88
C SER A 289 17.63 -30.88 5.41
N HIS A 290 18.98 -30.86 5.38
CA HIS A 290 19.84 -29.70 5.14
C HIS A 290 20.23 -28.83 6.34
N SER A 291 20.82 -29.46 7.37
CA SER A 291 22.01 -28.88 8.01
C SER A 291 23.02 -29.98 8.35
N ARG A 292 24.14 -30.01 7.63
CA ARG A 292 25.31 -30.85 7.96
C ARG A 292 26.05 -30.26 9.16
N THR A 293 25.41 -30.25 10.32
CA THR A 293 26.10 -30.00 11.60
C THR A 293 25.98 -31.24 12.48
N THR A 294 27.12 -31.80 12.84
CA THR A 294 27.31 -32.91 13.77
C THR A 294 27.02 -32.49 15.21
N VAL A 295 25.90 -31.80 15.45
CA VAL A 295 25.51 -31.36 16.79
C VAL A 295 24.49 -32.35 17.32
N SER A 296 24.82 -33.02 18.42
CA SER A 296 23.89 -33.89 19.13
C SER A 296 22.62 -33.10 19.50
N THR A 297 21.48 -33.55 19.01
CA THR A 297 20.13 -33.00 19.26
C THR A 297 19.59 -33.33 20.65
N GLU A 298 20.30 -34.17 21.41
CA GLU A 298 19.94 -34.55 22.76
C GLU A 298 20.06 -33.34 23.71
N PRO A 299 19.01 -33.03 24.49
CA PRO A 299 19.07 -32.02 25.55
C PRO A 299 20.19 -32.35 26.55
N ALA A 300 20.92 -31.34 27.02
CA ALA A 300 21.89 -31.57 28.08
C ALA A 300 21.15 -32.03 29.35
N PRO A 301 21.64 -33.05 30.09
CA PRO A 301 20.99 -33.54 31.31
C PRO A 301 20.82 -32.47 32.41
N SER A 302 21.62 -31.40 32.35
CA SER A 302 21.57 -30.25 33.24
C SER A 302 20.62 -29.14 32.78
N ASP A 303 20.00 -29.26 31.60
CA ASP A 303 19.11 -28.24 31.06
C ASP A 303 17.80 -28.21 31.88
N PRO A 304 17.47 -27.10 32.56
CA PRO A 304 16.25 -27.02 33.37
C PRO A 304 14.97 -27.20 32.54
N PHE A 305 14.97 -26.83 31.26
CA PHE A 305 13.80 -26.96 30.38
C PHE A 305 13.51 -28.41 29.99
N SER A 306 14.52 -29.28 30.02
CA SER A 306 14.34 -30.72 29.74
C SER A 306 13.44 -31.43 30.76
N LYS A 307 13.19 -30.81 31.92
CA LYS A 307 12.36 -31.34 33.01
C LYS A 307 10.91 -30.86 32.96
N LEU A 308 10.59 -29.92 32.07
CA LEU A 308 9.25 -29.36 31.95
C LEU A 308 8.38 -30.21 31.01
N PRO A 309 7.07 -30.37 31.31
CA PRO A 309 6.11 -30.89 30.34
C PRO A 309 6.05 -30.03 29.07
N SER A 310 5.66 -30.64 27.95
CA SER A 310 5.56 -29.96 26.65
C SER A 310 4.56 -28.80 26.67
N GLU A 311 3.52 -28.88 27.50
CA GLU A 311 2.53 -27.82 27.67
C GLU A 311 3.12 -26.57 28.33
N MET A 312 4.00 -26.76 29.32
CA MET A 312 4.70 -25.65 29.99
C MET A 312 5.73 -25.02 29.06
N ILE A 313 6.42 -25.84 28.25
CA ILE A 313 7.30 -25.35 27.19
C ILE A 313 6.52 -24.51 26.18
N ARG A 314 5.36 -25.01 25.71
CA ARG A 314 4.51 -24.26 24.79
C ARG A 314 4.08 -22.93 25.40
N GLU A 315 3.60 -22.93 26.64
CA GLU A 315 3.18 -21.71 27.33
C GLU A 315 4.30 -20.67 27.43
N ILE A 316 5.54 -21.10 27.72
CA ILE A 316 6.70 -20.20 27.72
C ILE A 316 6.90 -19.59 26.32
N LEU A 317 6.86 -20.43 25.28
CA LEU A 317 7.20 -20.00 23.92
C LEU A 317 6.20 -19.00 23.33
N VAL A 318 4.91 -19.14 23.64
CA VAL A 318 3.86 -18.25 23.11
C VAL A 318 3.92 -16.83 23.69
N HIS A 319 4.71 -16.59 24.73
CA HIS A 319 4.95 -15.25 25.30
C HIS A 319 6.25 -14.60 24.79
N LEU A 320 7.07 -15.31 24.00
CA LEU A 320 8.34 -14.80 23.50
C LEU A 320 8.20 -14.14 22.13
N SER A 321 9.04 -13.14 21.85
CA SER A 321 9.17 -12.59 20.49
C SER A 321 9.97 -13.54 19.58
N PHE A 322 9.87 -13.38 18.26
CA PHE A 322 10.75 -14.10 17.32
C PHE A 322 12.25 -13.92 17.63
N LYS A 323 12.65 -12.74 18.11
CA LYS A 323 14.04 -12.47 18.51
C LYS A 323 14.44 -13.27 19.74
N ASP A 324 13.57 -13.32 20.75
CA ASP A 324 13.84 -14.07 21.98
C ASP A 324 13.82 -15.57 21.74
N LEU A 325 12.97 -16.06 20.85
CA LEU A 325 13.02 -17.43 20.37
C LEU A 325 14.35 -17.76 19.70
N ALA A 326 14.84 -16.90 18.81
CA ALA A 326 16.13 -17.11 18.16
C ALA A 326 17.26 -17.18 19.21
N ASN A 327 17.24 -16.33 20.23
CA ASN A 327 18.20 -16.38 21.33
C ASN A 327 18.04 -17.65 22.20
N LEU A 328 16.81 -18.07 22.47
CA LEU A 328 16.51 -19.24 23.27
C LEU A 328 17.01 -20.53 22.60
N ARG A 329 16.92 -20.61 21.27
CA ARG A 329 17.48 -21.70 20.45
C ARG A 329 19.00 -21.81 20.57
N LEU A 330 19.69 -20.70 20.83
CA LEU A 330 21.13 -20.68 21.05
C LEU A 330 21.48 -21.07 22.50
N ALA A 331 20.59 -20.81 23.45
CA ALA A 331 20.81 -21.05 24.88
C ALA A 331 20.46 -22.48 25.32
N SER A 332 19.45 -23.12 24.73
CA SER A 332 18.99 -24.45 25.10
C SER A 332 18.62 -25.30 23.89
N ARG A 333 19.07 -26.56 23.91
CA ARG A 333 18.84 -27.51 22.81
C ARG A 333 17.40 -28.01 22.72
N VAL A 334 16.64 -27.91 23.82
CA VAL A 334 15.21 -28.26 23.88
C VAL A 334 14.43 -27.48 22.80
N PHE A 335 14.86 -26.26 22.49
CA PHE A 335 14.16 -25.37 21.59
C PHE A 335 14.66 -25.41 20.14
N LEU A 336 15.63 -26.27 19.79
CA LEU A 336 16.16 -26.35 18.42
C LEU A 336 15.05 -26.57 17.39
N HIS A 337 14.05 -27.38 17.75
CA HIS A 337 12.83 -27.63 16.99
C HIS A 337 11.63 -26.98 17.70
N LEU A 338 11.15 -25.87 17.14
CA LEU A 338 9.97 -25.19 17.66
C LEU A 338 8.69 -25.83 17.07
N PRO A 339 7.63 -26.03 17.87
CA PRO A 339 6.36 -26.52 17.34
C PRO A 339 5.78 -25.58 16.29
N ASN A 340 5.30 -26.12 15.17
CA ASN A 340 4.74 -25.32 14.07
C ASN A 340 3.53 -24.47 14.52
N SER A 341 2.73 -24.99 15.47
CA SER A 341 1.61 -24.25 16.06
C SER A 341 2.04 -23.00 16.85
N VAL A 342 3.17 -23.06 17.55
CA VAL A 342 3.73 -21.89 18.24
C VAL A 342 4.18 -20.85 17.21
N LEU A 343 4.88 -21.28 16.16
CA LEU A 343 5.33 -20.37 15.10
C LEU A 343 4.16 -19.71 14.36
N TYR A 344 3.06 -20.45 14.17
CA TYR A 344 1.80 -19.90 13.68
C TYR A 344 1.25 -18.81 14.59
N GLU A 345 1.06 -19.12 15.89
CA GLU A 345 0.51 -18.18 16.87
C GLU A 345 1.33 -16.89 16.93
N LEU A 346 2.66 -17.02 16.88
CA LEU A 346 3.57 -15.88 16.85
C LEU A 346 3.50 -15.09 15.53
N THR A 347 3.34 -15.76 14.39
CA THR A 347 3.15 -15.08 13.11
C THR A 347 1.88 -14.22 13.12
N VAL A 348 0.77 -14.76 13.63
CA VAL A 348 -0.48 -14.01 13.74
C VAL A 348 -0.34 -12.83 14.72
N ARG A 349 0.36 -13.02 15.84
CA ARG A 349 0.54 -12.00 16.88
C ARG A 349 1.50 -10.89 16.48
N ASP A 350 2.68 -11.24 15.95
CA ASP A 350 3.80 -10.30 15.72
C ASP A 350 3.77 -9.70 14.29
N THR A 351 3.11 -10.39 13.34
CA THR A 351 2.96 -9.94 11.96
C THR A 351 1.51 -10.01 11.50
N PRO A 352 0.54 -9.39 12.22
CA PRO A 352 -0.88 -9.49 11.88
C PRO A 352 -1.22 -8.86 10.51
N TRP A 353 -0.38 -7.94 10.01
CA TRP A 353 -0.48 -7.40 8.66
C TRP A 353 -0.23 -8.45 7.56
N LEU A 354 0.39 -9.60 7.86
CA LEU A 354 0.45 -10.76 6.95
C LEU A 354 -0.84 -11.58 7.08
N TYR A 355 -1.93 -10.97 6.64
CA TYR A 355 -3.28 -11.49 6.86
C TYR A 355 -3.58 -12.81 6.14
N GLU A 356 -2.76 -13.21 5.16
CA GLU A 356 -2.80 -14.53 4.54
C GLU A 356 -2.64 -15.67 5.58
N ALA A 357 -2.10 -15.37 6.76
CA ALA A 357 -1.99 -16.32 7.86
C ALA A 357 -3.31 -16.56 8.63
N TRP A 358 -4.27 -15.64 8.61
CA TRP A 358 -5.40 -15.71 9.55
C TRP A 358 -6.73 -15.15 9.06
N SER A 359 -6.77 -14.38 7.98
CA SER A 359 -7.99 -13.76 7.47
C SER A 359 -8.42 -14.39 6.15
N SER A 360 -9.66 -14.88 6.12
CA SER A 360 -10.34 -15.31 4.89
C SER A 360 -11.17 -14.18 4.27
N LEU A 361 -11.10 -12.95 4.79
CA LEU A 361 -11.88 -11.83 4.28
C LEU A 361 -11.48 -11.54 2.82
N PRO A 362 -12.40 -11.67 1.85
CA PRO A 362 -12.12 -11.33 0.46
C PRO A 362 -11.75 -9.86 0.29
N ILE A 363 -10.98 -9.55 -0.75
CA ILE A 363 -10.67 -8.19 -1.16
C ILE A 363 -11.84 -7.68 -1.99
N SER A 364 -12.39 -6.50 -1.64
CA SER A 364 -13.45 -5.87 -2.42
C SER A 364 -13.02 -5.62 -3.86
N PHE A 365 -13.93 -5.76 -4.82
CA PHE A 365 -13.67 -5.42 -6.22
C PHE A 365 -13.22 -3.95 -6.39
N TRP A 366 -13.70 -3.06 -5.51
CA TRP A 366 -13.25 -1.65 -5.46
C TRP A 366 -11.73 -1.50 -5.33
N ALA A 367 -11.04 -2.47 -4.73
CA ALA A 367 -9.59 -2.46 -4.59
C ALA A 367 -8.85 -3.17 -5.73
N THR A 368 -9.55 -3.91 -6.60
CA THR A 368 -8.96 -4.72 -7.68
C THR A 368 -8.89 -3.97 -9.01
N THR A 369 -9.57 -2.83 -9.11
CA THR A 369 -9.75 -2.05 -10.34
C THR A 369 -9.49 -0.55 -10.13
N THR A 370 -9.62 0.23 -11.20
CA THR A 370 -9.49 1.69 -11.21
C THR A 370 -10.66 2.31 -11.96
N GLN A 371 -10.86 3.62 -11.85
CA GLN A 371 -11.91 4.32 -12.60
C GLN A 371 -11.75 4.10 -14.12
N ALA A 372 -10.54 4.28 -14.64
CA ALA A 372 -10.23 4.12 -16.06
C ALA A 372 -10.38 2.68 -16.57
N GLU A 373 -10.27 1.67 -15.71
CA GLU A 373 -10.59 0.27 -16.05
C GLU A 373 -12.11 0.07 -16.15
N ILE A 374 -12.86 0.54 -15.16
CA ILE A 374 -14.33 0.48 -15.12
C ILE A 374 -14.95 1.14 -16.37
N GLU A 375 -14.49 2.33 -16.74
CA GLU A 375 -15.04 3.07 -17.88
C GLU A 375 -14.75 2.42 -19.24
N ARG A 376 -13.73 1.54 -19.32
CA ARG A 376 -13.39 0.78 -20.54
C ARG A 376 -14.18 -0.52 -20.67
N GLU A 377 -14.73 -1.04 -19.58
CA GLU A 377 -15.44 -2.32 -19.55
C GLU A 377 -16.95 -2.14 -19.74
N GLU A 378 -17.57 -2.93 -20.64
CA GLU A 378 -19.03 -2.90 -20.85
C GLU A 378 -19.81 -3.55 -19.68
N SER A 379 -19.17 -4.45 -18.95
CA SER A 379 -19.73 -5.12 -17.78
C SER A 379 -18.66 -5.35 -16.72
N ILE A 380 -18.87 -4.82 -15.53
CA ILE A 380 -17.91 -4.89 -14.42
C ILE A 380 -18.18 -6.16 -13.62
N ASP A 381 -17.16 -7.01 -13.45
CA ASP A 381 -17.23 -8.10 -12.47
C ASP A 381 -17.03 -7.54 -11.06
N THR A 382 -18.12 -7.45 -10.30
CA THR A 382 -18.11 -6.96 -8.91
C THR A 382 -17.79 -8.07 -7.90
N THR A 383 -17.35 -9.24 -8.36
CA THR A 383 -17.02 -10.37 -7.47
C THR A 383 -15.79 -10.04 -6.63
N PRO A 384 -15.88 -10.12 -5.29
CA PRO A 384 -14.72 -9.93 -4.42
C PRO A 384 -13.63 -10.98 -4.70
N GLN A 385 -12.38 -10.55 -4.70
CA GLN A 385 -11.25 -11.44 -4.95
C GLN A 385 -10.89 -12.23 -3.67
N PRO A 386 -10.82 -13.58 -3.73
CA PRO A 386 -10.48 -14.38 -2.56
C PRO A 386 -9.01 -14.16 -2.16
N VAL A 387 -8.77 -14.13 -0.85
CA VAL A 387 -7.41 -14.11 -0.29
C VAL A 387 -6.88 -15.54 -0.18
N ARG A 388 -5.60 -15.74 -0.50
CA ARG A 388 -4.89 -17.01 -0.26
C ARG A 388 -4.69 -17.22 1.24
N LEU A 389 -5.59 -17.98 1.86
CA LEU A 389 -5.44 -18.40 3.25
C LEU A 389 -4.45 -19.56 3.37
N LEU A 390 -3.42 -19.39 4.19
CA LEU A 390 -2.39 -20.40 4.43
C LEU A 390 -2.88 -21.46 5.42
N GLY A 391 -2.66 -22.74 5.10
CA GLY A 391 -3.02 -23.86 5.97
C GLY A 391 -2.17 -23.89 7.24
N LYS A 392 -2.80 -23.86 8.43
CA LYS A 392 -2.10 -23.84 9.74
C LYS A 392 -1.11 -24.99 9.93
N GLY A 393 -1.45 -26.20 9.44
CA GLY A 393 -0.62 -27.40 9.53
C GLY A 393 0.28 -27.63 8.31
N GLU A 394 -0.09 -27.07 7.16
CA GLU A 394 0.59 -27.28 5.88
C GLU A 394 1.72 -26.28 5.66
N THR A 395 1.64 -25.09 6.27
CA THR A 395 2.62 -24.03 6.11
C THR A 395 3.80 -24.22 7.06
N ASP A 396 5.03 -24.17 6.52
CA ASP A 396 6.25 -24.04 7.33
C ASP A 396 6.41 -22.58 7.77
N TRP A 397 5.90 -22.27 8.97
CA TRP A 397 5.88 -20.90 9.50
C TRP A 397 7.28 -20.35 9.77
N LEU A 398 8.27 -21.20 10.06
CA LEU A 398 9.65 -20.73 10.22
C LEU A 398 10.23 -20.32 8.87
N ARG A 399 10.04 -21.16 7.84
CA ARG A 399 10.48 -20.85 6.48
C ARG A 399 9.79 -19.59 5.95
N LEU A 400 8.50 -19.42 6.20
CA LEU A 400 7.76 -18.20 5.83
C LEU A 400 8.43 -16.94 6.40
N GLN A 401 8.68 -16.91 7.71
CA GLN A 401 9.33 -15.76 8.36
C GLN A 401 10.72 -15.48 7.80
N VAL A 402 11.48 -16.54 7.51
CA VAL A 402 12.82 -16.42 6.90
C VAL A 402 12.74 -15.86 5.48
N GLU A 403 11.83 -16.36 4.64
CA GLU A 403 11.70 -15.90 3.26
C GLU A 403 11.13 -14.47 3.17
N VAL A 404 10.16 -14.11 4.01
CA VAL A 404 9.68 -12.72 4.11
C VAL A 404 10.83 -11.80 4.53
N SER A 405 11.62 -12.19 5.54
CA SER A 405 12.76 -11.39 6.02
C SER A 405 13.85 -11.22 4.95
N LYS A 406 14.16 -12.28 4.20
CA LYS A 406 15.16 -12.24 3.11
C LYS A 406 14.73 -11.34 1.96
N ASN A 407 13.45 -11.40 1.60
CA ASN A 407 12.88 -10.67 0.45
C ASN A 407 12.26 -9.32 0.85
N TRP A 408 12.40 -8.87 2.09
CA TRP A 408 11.73 -7.68 2.61
C TRP A 408 11.91 -6.46 1.71
N LYS A 409 13.14 -6.22 1.22
CA LYS A 409 13.47 -5.05 0.37
C LYS A 409 12.77 -5.05 -0.98
N THR A 410 12.39 -6.20 -1.53
CA THR A 410 11.72 -6.31 -2.83
C THR A 410 10.20 -6.34 -2.70
N LEU A 411 9.68 -6.74 -1.55
CA LEU A 411 8.25 -6.79 -1.25
C LEU A 411 7.70 -5.41 -0.86
N LEU A 412 7.82 -4.42 -1.75
CA LEU A 412 7.43 -3.03 -1.49
C LEU A 412 5.97 -2.90 -1.03
N GLY A 413 5.04 -3.61 -1.68
CA GLY A 413 3.63 -3.62 -1.27
C GLY A 413 3.42 -4.18 0.15
N LEU A 414 4.22 -5.16 0.57
CA LEU A 414 4.15 -5.70 1.93
C LEU A 414 4.74 -4.73 2.97
N GLN A 415 5.80 -3.99 2.59
CA GLN A 415 6.30 -2.88 3.40
C GLN A 415 5.23 -1.79 3.58
N ASN A 416 4.53 -1.43 2.49
CA ASN A 416 3.42 -0.47 2.56
C ASN A 416 2.28 -1.00 3.43
N ARG A 417 1.91 -2.27 3.26
CA ARG A 417 0.85 -2.91 4.05
C ARG A 417 1.15 -2.86 5.53
N ARG A 418 2.38 -3.17 5.95
CA ARG A 418 2.81 -3.04 7.35
C ARG A 418 2.69 -1.60 7.85
N ARG A 419 3.14 -0.63 7.06
CA ARG A 419 3.03 0.80 7.42
C ARG A 419 1.57 1.24 7.58
N ILE A 420 0.71 0.91 6.61
CA ILE A 420 -0.72 1.25 6.66
C ILE A 420 -1.39 0.55 7.83
N TRP A 421 -0.98 -0.69 8.15
CA TRP A 421 -1.45 -1.39 9.33
C TRP A 421 -1.11 -0.62 10.61
N ASP A 422 0.12 -0.11 10.74
CA ASP A 422 0.52 0.71 11.89
C ASP A 422 -0.33 1.99 12.00
N ASP A 423 -0.62 2.66 10.86
CA ASP A 423 -1.55 3.80 10.82
C ASP A 423 -2.98 3.37 11.25
N CYS A 424 -3.48 2.23 10.78
CA CYS A 424 -4.80 1.71 11.17
C CYS A 424 -4.86 1.37 12.67
N GLN A 425 -3.79 0.80 13.23
CA GLN A 425 -3.73 0.51 14.66
C GLN A 425 -3.77 1.79 15.49
N GLU A 426 -3.12 2.86 15.04
CA GLU A 426 -3.21 4.16 15.71
C GLU A 426 -4.63 4.75 15.62
N ILE A 427 -5.30 4.68 14.47
CA ILE A 427 -6.72 5.06 14.34
C ILE A 427 -7.57 4.31 15.37
N LEU A 428 -7.40 2.98 15.45
CA LEU A 428 -8.15 2.13 16.37
C LEU A 428 -7.81 2.40 17.84
N ASN A 429 -6.56 2.82 18.16
CA ASN A 429 -6.20 3.25 19.51
C ASN A 429 -6.98 4.51 19.90
N ARG A 430 -7.06 5.51 19.02
CA ARG A 430 -7.82 6.75 19.24
C ARG A 430 -9.32 6.47 19.37
N VAL A 431 -9.87 5.59 18.53
CA VAL A 431 -11.25 5.10 18.66
C VAL A 431 -11.50 4.46 20.03
N ASP A 432 -10.60 3.59 20.48
CA ASP A 432 -10.71 2.94 21.80
C ASP A 432 -10.65 3.96 22.95
N GLU A 433 -9.89 5.04 22.80
CA GLU A 433 -9.86 6.16 23.75
C GLU A 433 -11.19 6.92 23.76
N TYR A 434 -11.71 7.30 22.60
CA TYR A 434 -12.99 8.00 22.48
C TYR A 434 -14.18 7.18 22.97
N ARG A 435 -14.17 5.86 22.77
CA ARG A 435 -15.16 4.94 23.36
C ARG A 435 -15.09 4.92 24.89
N LYS A 436 -13.89 4.93 25.47
CA LYS A 436 -13.72 5.00 26.95
C LYS A 436 -14.21 6.35 27.50
N GLU A 437 -14.07 7.41 26.72
CA GLU A 437 -14.56 8.76 27.07
C GLU A 437 -16.06 8.94 26.83
N GLY A 438 -16.72 8.01 26.13
CA GLY A 438 -18.15 8.10 25.78
C GLY A 438 -18.46 9.13 24.68
N LYS A 439 -17.46 9.47 23.85
CA LYS A 439 -17.65 10.33 22.66
C LYS A 439 -18.16 9.54 21.46
N ILE A 440 -17.97 8.22 21.47
CA ILE A 440 -18.42 7.24 20.47
C ILE A 440 -19.16 6.11 21.16
#